data_AF-A0A199V3C8-F1
#
_entry.id   AF-A0A199V3C8-F1
#
_cell.length_a   1.000
_cell.length_b   1.000
_cell.length_c   1.000
_cell.angle_alpha   90.00
_cell.angle_beta   90.00
_cell.angle_gamma   90.00
#
_symmetry.space_group_name_H-M   'P 1'
#
loop_
_entity.id
_entity.type
_entity.pdbx_description
1 polymer ?
#
loop_
_entity_poly.entity_id
_entity_poly.type
_entity_poly.pdbx_seq_one_letter_code
_entity_poly.pdbx_strand_id
1 'polypeptide(L)'
;MFFVTNVAPSYAPQGKVLVSVSLVGSYRDRSDGDLTSQVLDELGEWFGAEEVGDWRHLRTYRIDFAQPDQTPPTDPLGRDPRVADGVYMCGDHWSWATFDGALVSGRKAAEALMKDKGLTPK
;
A
#
# COMPACT_ATOMS: atom_id res chain seq x y z
N MET A 1 3.06 -3.93 -11.28
CA MET A 1 4.33 -4.70 -11.18
C MET A 1 5.49 -3.72 -10.99
N PHE A 2 6.53 -4.14 -10.28
CA PHE A 2 7.72 -3.33 -9.99
C PHE A 2 8.99 -4.20 -9.91
N PHE A 3 10.06 -3.79 -10.59
CA PHE A 3 11.40 -4.39 -10.49
C PHE A 3 12.16 -3.79 -9.31
N VAL A 4 12.08 -4.45 -8.16
CA VAL A 4 12.51 -3.92 -6.87
C VAL A 4 14.01 -3.60 -6.84
N THR A 5 14.81 -4.46 -7.45
CA THR A 5 16.28 -4.34 -7.50
C THR A 5 16.78 -3.16 -8.34
N ASN A 6 15.96 -2.64 -9.26
CA ASN A 6 16.33 -1.45 -10.04
C ASN A 6 16.34 -0.18 -9.17
N VAL A 7 15.64 -0.20 -8.04
CA VAL A 7 15.61 0.91 -7.06
C VAL A 7 16.51 0.63 -5.88
N ALA A 8 16.47 -0.60 -5.36
CA ALA A 8 17.28 -1.03 -4.22
C ALA A 8 18.03 -2.33 -4.56
N PRO A 9 19.26 -2.25 -5.12
CA PRO A 9 20.02 -3.43 -5.53
C PRO A 9 20.27 -4.45 -4.41
N SER A 10 20.29 -4.01 -3.14
CA SER A 10 20.47 -4.88 -1.97
C SER A 10 19.28 -5.80 -1.67
N TYR A 11 18.15 -5.66 -2.38
CA TYR A 11 16.94 -6.45 -2.13
C TYR A 11 16.96 -7.82 -2.82
N ALA A 12 18.01 -8.14 -3.58
CA ALA A 12 18.26 -9.49 -4.08
C ALA A 12 19.77 -9.82 -4.03
N PRO A 13 20.13 -11.12 -4.03
CA PRO A 13 21.51 -11.54 -4.23
C PRO A 13 22.10 -11.06 -5.56
N GLN A 14 23.43 -11.01 -5.66
CA GLN A 14 24.11 -10.66 -6.91
C GLN A 14 23.65 -11.56 -8.06
N GLY A 15 23.37 -10.95 -9.22
CA GLY A 15 22.91 -11.65 -10.43
C GLY A 15 21.46 -12.12 -10.36
N LYS A 16 20.67 -11.65 -9.39
CA LYS A 16 19.23 -11.90 -9.30
C LYS A 16 18.44 -10.60 -9.33
N VAL A 17 17.22 -10.68 -9.86
CA VAL A 17 16.25 -9.59 -9.92
C VAL A 17 15.06 -9.98 -9.07
N LEU A 18 14.58 -9.06 -8.24
CA LEU A 18 13.35 -9.24 -7.47
C LEU A 18 12.22 -8.46 -8.15
N VAL A 19 11.16 -9.17 -8.49
CA VAL A 19 9.94 -8.61 -9.06
C VAL A 19 8.81 -8.70 -8.04
N SER A 20 8.07 -7.60 -7.89
CA SER A 20 6.84 -7.55 -7.09
C SER A 20 5.64 -7.25 -7.99
N VAL A 21 4.56 -8.00 -7.82
CA VAL A 21 3.30 -7.82 -8.55
C VAL A 21 2.20 -7.61 -7.54
N SER A 22 1.41 -6.56 -7.73
CA SER A 22 0.23 -6.26 -6.91
C SER A 22 -1.01 -6.58 -7.71
N LEU A 23 -1.91 -7.37 -7.13
CA LEU A 23 -3.23 -7.67 -7.68
C LEU A 23 -4.29 -6.89 -6.90
N VAL A 24 -5.21 -6.25 -7.61
CA VAL A 24 -6.28 -5.45 -7.00
C VAL A 24 -7.56 -6.28 -6.99
N GLY A 25 -8.03 -6.63 -5.79
CA GLY A 25 -9.21 -7.45 -5.60
C GLY A 25 -9.05 -8.45 -4.45
N SER A 26 -10.14 -9.12 -4.10
CA SER A 26 -10.20 -10.05 -2.96
C SER A 26 -9.65 -11.44 -3.28
N TYR A 27 -9.89 -11.95 -4.50
CA TYR A 27 -9.43 -13.26 -5.00
C TYR A 27 -9.55 -14.43 -4.00
N ARG A 28 -10.46 -14.35 -3.02
CA ARG A 28 -10.57 -15.28 -1.88
C ARG A 28 -10.92 -16.71 -2.29
N ASP A 29 -11.55 -16.85 -3.44
CA ASP A 29 -11.99 -18.09 -4.06
C ASP A 29 -10.93 -18.72 -4.99
N ARG A 30 -9.79 -18.05 -5.20
CA ARG A 30 -8.71 -18.52 -6.07
C ARG A 30 -7.54 -19.02 -5.24
N SER A 31 -6.90 -20.12 -5.65
CA SER A 31 -5.66 -20.57 -5.00
C SER A 31 -4.48 -19.68 -5.36
N ASP A 32 -3.44 -19.63 -4.52
CA ASP A 32 -2.21 -18.88 -4.83
C ASP A 32 -1.51 -19.43 -6.07
N GLY A 33 -1.62 -20.75 -6.32
CA GLY A 33 -1.09 -21.39 -7.52
C GLY A 33 -1.77 -20.89 -8.79
N ASP A 34 -3.10 -20.88 -8.83
CA ASP A 34 -3.85 -20.39 -10.00
C ASP A 34 -3.58 -18.91 -10.29
N LEU A 35 -3.47 -18.09 -9.23
CA LEU A 35 -3.13 -16.68 -9.37
C LEU A 35 -1.70 -16.51 -9.89
N THR A 36 -0.76 -17.31 -9.38
CA THR A 36 0.65 -17.25 -9.83
C THR A 36 0.74 -17.62 -11.32
N SER A 37 0.10 -18.71 -11.75
CA SER A 37 0.08 -19.11 -13.16
C SER A 37 -0.52 -18.01 -14.04
N GLN A 38 -1.67 -17.47 -13.67
CA GLN A 38 -2.31 -16.38 -14.41
C GLN A 38 -1.42 -15.14 -14.51
N VAL A 39 -0.73 -14.77 -13.43
CA VAL A 39 0.21 -13.64 -13.42
C VAL A 39 1.42 -13.90 -14.32
N LEU A 40 1.97 -15.11 -14.31
CA LEU A 40 3.10 -15.45 -15.18
C LEU A 40 2.69 -15.45 -16.66
N ASP A 41 1.49 -15.92 -16.99
CA ASP A 41 0.96 -15.86 -18.35
C ASP A 41 0.82 -14.41 -18.83
N GLU A 42 0.17 -13.55 -18.05
CA GLU A 42 0.01 -12.11 -18.36
C GLU A 42 1.36 -11.39 -18.50
N LEU A 43 2.33 -11.72 -17.63
CA LEU A 43 3.68 -11.15 -17.71
C LEU A 43 4.47 -11.68 -18.91
N GLY A 44 4.27 -12.95 -19.30
CA GLY A 44 4.87 -13.55 -20.48
C GLY A 44 4.48 -12.82 -21.76
N GLU A 45 3.25 -12.30 -21.83
CA GLU A 45 2.81 -11.44 -22.95
C GLU A 45 3.58 -10.11 -23.01
N TRP A 46 4.03 -9.57 -21.88
CA TRP A 46 4.70 -8.27 -21.81
C TRP A 46 6.23 -8.35 -21.94
N PHE A 47 6.85 -9.37 -21.33
CA PHE A 47 8.30 -9.49 -21.20
C PHE A 47 8.89 -10.67 -21.97
N GLY A 48 8.06 -11.46 -22.65
CA GLY A 48 8.44 -12.66 -23.36
C GLY A 48 8.23 -13.92 -22.52
N ALA A 49 7.49 -14.88 -23.08
CA ALA A 49 7.11 -16.10 -22.38
C ALA A 49 8.30 -16.98 -21.99
N GLU A 50 9.38 -16.98 -22.79
CA GLU A 50 10.60 -17.73 -22.49
C GLU A 50 11.28 -17.18 -21.22
N GLU A 51 11.51 -15.87 -21.16
CA GLU A 51 12.15 -15.21 -20.02
C GLU A 51 11.31 -15.35 -18.74
N VAL A 52 10.00 -15.11 -18.84
CA VAL A 52 9.09 -15.18 -17.68
C VAL A 52 8.86 -16.63 -17.24
N GLY A 53 8.93 -17.61 -18.15
CA GLY A 53 8.80 -19.03 -17.84
C GLY A 53 9.88 -19.55 -16.89
N ASP A 54 11.05 -18.91 -16.87
CA ASP A 54 12.16 -19.24 -15.96
C ASP A 54 12.05 -18.54 -14.60
N TRP A 55 11.02 -17.72 -14.38
CA TRP A 55 10.84 -17.01 -13.11
C TRP A 55 10.38 -17.95 -12.01
N ARG A 56 10.97 -17.78 -10.83
CA ARG A 56 10.59 -18.53 -9.63
C ARG A 56 9.73 -17.68 -8.71
N HIS A 57 8.46 -18.05 -8.55
CA HIS A 57 7.61 -17.48 -7.52
C HIS A 57 8.21 -17.71 -6.13
N LEU A 58 8.33 -16.64 -5.35
CA LEU A 58 8.90 -16.70 -3.99
C LEU A 58 7.81 -16.70 -2.92
N ARG A 59 6.80 -15.83 -3.05
CA ARG A 59 5.77 -15.66 -2.02
C ARG A 59 4.56 -14.85 -2.53
N THR A 60 3.38 -15.27 -2.10
CA THR A 60 2.14 -14.51 -2.20
C THR A 60 1.79 -13.92 -0.82
N TYR A 61 1.30 -12.69 -0.80
CA TYR A 61 0.76 -12.05 0.40
C TYR A 61 -0.67 -11.59 0.11
N ARG A 62 -1.62 -12.01 0.95
CA ARG A 62 -3.02 -11.59 0.87
C ARG A 62 -3.27 -10.54 1.94
N ILE A 63 -3.61 -9.32 1.52
CA ILE A 63 -3.76 -8.17 2.41
C ILE A 63 -5.20 -7.66 2.26
N ASP A 64 -6.11 -8.12 3.13
CA ASP A 64 -7.55 -7.83 3.02
C ASP A 64 -7.87 -6.33 3.10
N PHE A 65 -7.14 -5.58 3.92
CA PHE A 65 -7.34 -4.15 4.13
C PHE A 65 -6.11 -3.36 3.66
N ALA A 66 -5.68 -3.60 2.41
CA ALA A 66 -4.45 -3.03 1.87
C ALA A 66 -4.51 -1.51 1.70
N GLN A 67 -5.66 -0.96 1.29
CA GLN A 67 -5.93 0.47 1.20
C GLN A 67 -7.38 0.77 1.58
N PRO A 68 -7.68 1.95 2.16
CA PRO A 68 -9.04 2.38 2.38
C PRO A 68 -9.77 2.62 1.05
N ASP A 69 -11.11 2.59 1.09
CA ASP A 69 -11.96 2.90 -0.07
C ASP A 69 -11.73 4.35 -0.54
N GLN A 70 -11.47 4.51 -1.83
CA GLN A 70 -11.26 5.80 -2.49
C GLN A 70 -12.31 6.08 -3.57
N THR A 71 -13.46 5.41 -3.51
CA THR A 71 -14.60 5.65 -4.40
C THR A 71 -15.07 7.10 -4.24
N PRO A 72 -15.24 7.87 -5.34
CA PRO A 72 -15.74 9.23 -5.27
C PRO A 72 -17.16 9.33 -4.65
N PRO A 73 -17.48 10.43 -3.94
CA PRO A 73 -16.62 11.60 -3.69
C PRO A 73 -15.59 11.34 -2.59
N THR A 74 -14.36 11.78 -2.81
CA THR A 74 -13.29 11.73 -1.80
C THR A 74 -13.03 13.11 -1.21
N ASP A 75 -12.62 13.16 0.06
CA ASP A 75 -12.16 14.39 0.73
C ASP A 75 -10.65 14.34 0.99
N PRO A 76 -9.83 14.65 -0.03
CA PRO A 76 -8.39 14.51 0.06
C PRO A 76 -7.72 15.46 1.06
N LEU A 77 -8.34 16.60 1.36
CA LEU A 77 -7.79 17.58 2.31
C LEU A 77 -7.86 17.08 3.77
N GLY A 78 -8.66 16.03 3.99
CA GLY A 78 -8.82 15.33 5.25
C GLY A 78 -9.88 15.96 6.13
N ARG A 79 -10.47 15.11 6.97
CA ARG A 79 -11.55 15.45 7.89
C ARG A 79 -11.01 16.15 9.14
N ASP A 80 -11.86 16.87 9.87
CA ASP A 80 -11.49 17.37 11.21
C ASP A 80 -11.05 16.16 12.07
N PRO A 81 -9.86 16.20 12.69
CA PRO A 81 -9.43 15.13 13.57
C PRO A 81 -10.31 14.98 14.81
N ARG A 82 -11.06 16.00 15.25
CA ARG A 82 -11.94 15.93 16.43
C ARG A 82 -13.20 15.15 16.12
N VAL A 83 -13.34 13.96 16.68
CA VAL A 83 -14.53 13.10 16.47
C VAL A 83 -15.44 13.03 17.70
N ALA A 84 -14.89 13.28 18.89
CA ALA A 84 -15.63 13.43 20.14
C ALA A 84 -14.77 14.19 21.18
N ASP A 85 -15.35 14.51 22.33
CA ASP A 85 -14.61 15.18 23.40
C ASP A 85 -13.40 14.34 23.85
N GLY A 86 -12.21 14.92 23.73
CA GLY A 86 -10.94 14.25 24.01
C GLY A 86 -10.55 13.11 23.06
N VAL A 87 -11.27 12.89 21.95
CA VAL A 87 -10.99 11.82 20.98
C VAL A 87 -10.63 12.41 19.62
N TYR A 88 -9.45 12.04 19.13
CA TYR A 88 -8.91 12.49 17.85
C TYR A 88 -8.65 11.30 16.93
N MET A 89 -9.00 11.42 15.65
CA MET A 89 -8.78 10.39 14.65
C MET A 89 -7.77 10.84 13.59
N CYS A 90 -6.95 9.89 13.16
CA CYS A 90 -5.95 10.07 12.10
C CYS A 90 -5.69 8.73 11.39
N GLY A 91 -5.01 8.80 10.25
CA GLY A 91 -4.67 7.65 9.44
C GLY A 91 -4.77 7.98 7.95
N ASP A 92 -4.33 7.04 7.13
CA ASP A 92 -4.49 7.07 5.67
C ASP A 92 -5.96 7.17 5.24
N HIS A 93 -6.88 6.56 5.99
CA HIS A 93 -8.32 6.71 5.78
C HIS A 93 -8.87 8.09 6.18
N TRP A 94 -8.17 8.87 7.00
CA TRP A 94 -8.65 10.17 7.50
C TRP A 94 -8.26 11.36 6.60
N SER A 95 -7.35 11.13 5.66
CA SER A 95 -6.91 12.11 4.64
C SER A 95 -6.61 11.41 3.31
N TRP A 96 -5.42 11.60 2.74
CA TRP A 96 -4.96 10.84 1.59
C TRP A 96 -4.62 9.41 1.99
N ALA A 97 -5.07 8.43 1.19
CA ALA A 97 -4.79 7.01 1.36
C ALA A 97 -3.33 6.64 1.00
N THR A 98 -2.39 7.37 1.59
CA THR A 98 -0.94 7.26 1.35
C THR A 98 -0.21 7.31 2.68
N PHE A 99 1.05 6.86 2.68
CA PHE A 99 1.92 7.02 3.85
C PHE A 99 2.06 8.48 4.30
N ASP A 100 2.24 9.40 3.36
CA ASP A 100 2.33 10.83 3.67
C ASP A 100 1.01 11.36 4.27
N GLY A 101 -0.14 10.97 3.72
CA GLY A 101 -1.45 11.31 4.28
C GLY A 101 -1.64 10.81 5.71
N ALA A 102 -1.24 9.56 5.99
CA ALA A 102 -1.26 9.03 7.35
C ALA A 102 -0.41 9.86 8.32
N LEU A 103 0.80 10.25 7.91
CA LEU A 103 1.70 11.08 8.72
C LEU A 103 1.15 12.50 8.92
N VAL A 104 0.62 13.13 7.87
CA VAL A 104 0.04 14.47 7.91
C VAL A 104 -1.20 14.49 8.79
N SER A 105 -2.11 13.52 8.66
CA SER A 105 -3.29 13.44 9.52
C SER A 105 -2.92 13.21 10.99
N GLY A 106 -1.89 12.40 11.26
CA GLY A 106 -1.37 12.21 12.62
C GLY A 106 -0.84 13.50 13.23
N ARG A 107 -0.09 14.29 12.46
CA ARG A 107 0.35 15.63 12.88
C ARG A 107 -0.83 16.54 13.20
N LYS A 108 -1.82 16.64 12.31
CA LYS A 108 -3.01 17.48 12.50
C LYS A 108 -3.79 17.08 13.76
N ALA A 109 -3.93 15.79 14.02
CA ALA A 109 -4.60 15.29 15.23
C ALA A 109 -3.83 15.69 16.50
N ALA A 110 -2.50 15.57 16.51
CA ALA A 110 -1.67 15.99 17.63
C ALA A 110 -1.72 17.51 17.86
N GLU A 111 -1.67 18.32 16.80
CA GLU A 111 -1.82 19.78 16.88
C GLU A 111 -3.19 20.20 17.42
N ALA A 112 -4.26 19.52 16.99
CA ALA A 112 -5.61 19.74 17.51
C ALA A 112 -5.70 19.42 19.01
N LEU A 113 -5.16 18.28 19.43
CA LEU A 113 -5.08 17.89 20.84
C LEU A 113 -4.32 18.92 21.67
N MET A 114 -3.14 19.34 21.21
CA MET A 114 -2.33 20.32 21.93
C MET A 114 -3.09 21.64 22.11
N LYS A 115 -3.73 22.13 21.04
CA LYS A 115 -4.54 23.35 21.08
C LYS A 115 -5.68 23.24 22.10
N ASP A 116 -6.41 22.14 22.08
CA ASP A 116 -7.57 21.93 22.96
C ASP A 116 -7.16 21.73 24.43
N LYS A 117 -5.92 21.28 24.69
CA LYS A 117 -5.33 21.16 26.03
C LYS A 117 -4.53 22.39 26.47
N GLY A 118 -4.44 23.43 25.64
CA GLY A 118 -3.63 24.62 25.93
C GLY A 118 -2.13 24.34 26.00
N LEU A 119 -1.65 23.31 25.31
CA LEU A 119 -0.23 22.94 25.22
C LEU A 119 0.42 23.63 24.03
N THR A 120 1.62 24.16 24.21
CA THR A 120 2.43 24.75 23.14
C THR A 120 3.40 23.69 22.58
N PRO A 121 3.56 23.56 21.24
CA PRO A 121 4.61 22.72 20.68
C PRO A 121 5.98 23.21 21.16
N LYS A 122 6.91 22.28 21.42
CA LYS A 122 8.32 22.60 21.67
C LYS A 122 9.04 22.99 20.39
#